data_AF-A0A7G8V2Y3-F1
#
_entry.id   AF-A0A7G8V2Y3-F1
#
_cell.length_a   1.000
_cell.length_b   1.000
_cell.length_c   1.000
_cell.angle_alpha   90.00
_cell.angle_beta   90.00
_cell.angle_gamma   90.00
#
_symmetry.space_group_name_H-M   'P 1'
#
loop_
_entity.id
_entity.type
_entity.pdbx_description
1 polymer ?
#
loop_
_entity_poly.entity_id
_entity_poly.type
_entity_poly.pdbx_seq_one_letter_code
_entity_poly.pdbx_strand_id
1 'polypeptide(L)' 'MEQTPKHNTKSMQNANQTSIYKLLIAGIVVSMLGVYLRFAFDSTTLSLVSWIILFLGAFICCKAVFKILGS' A
#
# COMPACT_ATOMS: atom_id res chain seq x y z
N MET A 1 17.97 14.08 25.25
CA MET A 1 16.57 14.49 25.45
C MET A 1 15.71 13.41 24.83
N GLU A 2 15.01 12.61 25.63
CA GLU A 2 13.97 11.71 25.10
C GLU A 2 12.87 12.58 24.48
N GLN A 3 12.74 12.53 23.16
CA GLN A 3 11.60 13.14 22.49
C GLN A 3 10.40 12.23 22.72
N THR A 4 9.59 12.53 23.73
CA THR A 4 8.29 11.89 23.88
C THR A 4 7.47 12.17 22.62
N PRO A 5 6.98 11.14 21.91
CA PRO A 5 6.23 11.34 20.68
C PRO A 5 5.01 12.20 20.98
N LYS A 6 4.81 13.26 20.20
CA LYS A 6 3.63 14.14 20.34
C LYS A 6 2.38 13.32 20.05
N HIS A 7 1.59 13.03 21.08
CA HIS A 7 0.34 12.31 20.91
C HIS A 7 -0.69 13.16 20.16
N ASN A 8 -1.64 12.48 19.49
CA ASN A 8 -2.79 13.09 18.81
C ASN A 8 -2.46 14.08 17.67
N THR A 9 -1.42 13.83 16.88
CA THR A 9 -1.18 14.59 15.65
C THR A 9 -2.23 14.28 14.59
N LYS A 10 -2.47 15.20 13.65
CA LYS A 10 -3.38 14.97 12.50
C LYS A 10 -3.03 13.70 11.73
N SER A 11 -1.73 13.39 11.59
CA SER A 11 -1.28 12.15 10.95
C SER A 11 -1.73 10.90 11.70
N MET A 12 -1.65 10.88 13.04
CA MET A 12 -2.17 9.77 13.84
C MET A 12 -3.70 9.66 13.77
N GLN A 13 -4.41 10.79 13.70
CA GLN A 13 -5.86 10.78 13.49
C GLN A 13 -6.23 10.21 12.12
N ASN A 14 -5.49 10.59 11.07
CA ASN A 14 -5.68 10.06 9.72
C ASN A 14 -5.35 8.56 9.66
N ALA A 15 -4.29 8.11 10.32
CA ALA A 15 -3.93 6.70 10.42
C ALA A 15 -5.07 5.84 10.98
N ASN A 16 -5.89 6.41 11.88
CA ASN A 16 -7.03 5.70 12.49
C ASN A 16 -8.33 5.79 11.66
N GLN A 17 -8.31 6.43 10.47
CA GLN A 17 -9.50 6.53 9.61
C GLN A 17 -9.73 5.21 8.87
N THR A 18 -10.92 4.62 9.06
CA THR A 18 -11.31 3.35 8.40
C THR A 18 -11.21 3.41 6.88
N SER A 19 -11.44 4.58 6.27
CA SER A 19 -11.31 4.77 4.82
C SER A 19 -9.88 4.55 4.33
N ILE A 20 -8.88 4.95 5.12
CA ILE A 20 -7.47 4.74 4.80
C ILE A 20 -7.11 3.27 4.95
N TYR A 21 -7.56 2.60 6.02
CA TYR A 21 -7.37 1.15 6.18
C TYR A 21 -7.91 0.36 5.00
N LYS A 22 -9.14 0.67 4.54
CA LYS A 22 -9.74 0.01 3.38
C LYS A 22 -8.90 0.22 2.11
N LEU A 23 -8.39 1.44 1.90
CA LEU A 23 -7.53 1.75 0.76
C LEU A 23 -6.20 1.00 0.82
N LEU A 24 -5.58 0.94 2.00
CA LEU A 24 -4.34 0.21 2.24
C LEU A 24 -4.54 -1.30 1.97
N ILE A 25 -5.60 -1.90 2.52
CA ILE A 25 -5.93 -3.32 2.32
C ILE A 25 -6.14 -3.62 0.84
N ALA A 26 -6.86 -2.76 0.10
CA ALA A 26 -7.04 -2.93 -1.34
C ALA A 26 -5.70 -2.95 -2.08
N GLY A 27 -4.79 -2.02 -1.76
CA GLY A 27 -3.44 -2.00 -2.34
C GLY A 27 -2.62 -3.25 -2.01
N ILE A 28 -2.71 -3.74 -0.77
CA ILE A 28 -2.02 -4.97 -0.32
C ILE A 28 -2.53 -6.19 -1.09
N VAL A 29 -3.86 -6.35 -1.22
CA VAL A 29 -4.45 -7.48 -1.96
C VAL A 29 -4.02 -7.46 -3.43
N VAL A 30 -4.04 -6.29 -4.08
CA VAL A 30 -3.55 -6.14 -5.46
C VAL A 30 -2.07 -6.50 -5.58
N SER A 31 -1.25 -6.04 -4.63
CA SER A 31 0.19 -6.34 -4.60
C SER A 31 0.43 -7.84 -4.44
N MET A 32 -0.32 -8.49 -3.55
CA MET A 32 -0.24 -9.92 -3.32
C MET A 32 -0.61 -10.73 -4.56
N LEU A 33 -1.63 -10.31 -5.31
CA LEU A 33 -1.99 -10.92 -6.60
C LEU A 33 -0.87 -10.78 -7.63
N GLY A 34 -0.24 -9.61 -7.73
CA GLY A 34 0.91 -9.40 -8.61
C GLY A 34 2.09 -10.32 -8.27
N VAL A 35 2.44 -10.41 -6.98
CA VAL A 35 3.51 -11.33 -6.52
C VAL A 35 3.15 -12.79 -6.79
N TYR A 36 1.91 -13.20 -6.53
CA TYR A 36 1.48 -14.57 -6.79
C TYR A 36 1.58 -14.93 -8.28
N LEU A 37 1.04 -14.09 -9.17
CA LEU A 37 1.06 -14.33 -10.61
C LEU A 37 2.47 -14.41 -11.18
N ARG A 38 3.43 -13.67 -10.58
CA ARG A 38 4.83 -13.70 -11.01
C ARG A 38 5.45 -15.10 -10.91
N PHE A 39 4.95 -15.93 -10.00
CA PHE A 39 5.45 -17.28 -9.75
C PHE A 39 4.47 -18.38 -10.17
N ALA A 40 3.28 -18.02 -10.70
CA ALA A 40 2.27 -19.00 -11.07
C ALA A 40 2.66 -19.82 -12.30
N PHE A 41 3.34 -19.22 -13.28
CA PHE A 41 3.81 -19.89 -14.50
C PHE A 41 5.09 -19.25 -15.04
N ASP A 42 5.89 -20.02 -15.79
CA ASP A 42 7.06 -19.52 -16.50
C ASP A 42 6.67 -18.91 -17.86
N SER A 43 6.23 -17.65 -17.82
CA SER A 43 5.84 -16.90 -19.02
C SER A 43 6.30 -15.45 -18.92
N THR A 44 6.99 -14.97 -19.96
CA THR A 44 7.43 -13.57 -20.04
C THR A 44 6.26 -12.59 -20.01
N THR A 45 5.15 -12.92 -20.67
CA THR A 45 3.92 -12.12 -20.66
C THR A 45 3.34 -12.05 -19.25
N LEU A 46 3.22 -13.19 -18.58
CA LEU A 46 2.70 -13.23 -17.22
C LEU A 46 3.62 -12.48 -16.24
N SER A 47 4.93 -12.59 -16.42
CA SER A 47 5.93 -11.83 -15.65
C SER A 47 5.71 -10.33 -15.79
N LEU A 48 5.58 -9.82 -17.03
CA LEU A 48 5.33 -8.39 -17.28
C LEU A 48 4.02 -7.90 -16.65
N VAL A 49 2.93 -8.65 -16.83
CA VAL A 49 1.62 -8.32 -16.25
C VAL A 49 1.69 -8.31 -14.72
N SER A 50 2.39 -9.27 -14.13
CA SER A 50 2.59 -9.37 -12.68
C SER A 50 3.31 -8.15 -12.11
N TRP A 51 4.35 -7.67 -12.80
CA TRP A 51 5.06 -6.44 -12.42
C TRP A 51 4.16 -5.20 -12.52
N ILE A 52 3.31 -5.10 -13.55
CA ILE A 52 2.34 -4.00 -13.68
C ILE A 52 1.34 -4.02 -12.53
N ILE A 53 0.78 -5.18 -12.21
CA ILE A 53 -0.18 -5.33 -11.10
C ILE A 53 0.48 -4.96 -9.77
N LEU A 54 1.70 -5.46 -9.52
CA LEU A 54 2.46 -5.12 -8.32
C LEU A 54 2.73 -3.61 -8.23
N PHE A 55 3.11 -2.98 -9.35
CA PHE A 55 3.33 -1.54 -9.41
C PHE A 55 2.06 -0.76 -9.07
N LEU A 56 0.90 -1.16 -9.59
CA LEU A 56 -0.38 -0.54 -9.28
C LEU A 56 -0.77 -0.71 -7.81
N GLY A 57 -0.56 -1.91 -7.24
CA GLY A 57 -0.78 -2.18 -5.82
C GLY A 57 0.10 -1.29 -4.93
N ALA A 58 1.40 -1.20 -5.23
CA ALA A 58 2.34 -0.33 -4.54
C ALA A 58 1.94 1.15 -4.65
N PHE A 59 1.50 1.61 -5.82
CA PHE A 59 1.01 2.97 -6.02
C PHE A 59 -0.20 3.29 -5.13
N ILE A 60 -1.16 2.36 -5.01
CA ILE A 60 -2.32 2.52 -4.11
C ILE A 60 -1.87 2.60 -2.65
N CYS A 61 -0.94 1.74 -2.22
CA CYS A 61 -0.38 1.78 -0.87
C CYS A 61 0.31 3.12 -0.59
N CYS A 62 1.14 3.62 -1.52
CA CYS A 62 1.78 4.93 -1.39
C CYS A 62 0.74 6.05 -1.26
N LYS A 63 -0.33 6.04 -2.06
CA LYS A 63 -1.43 7.01 -1.93
C LYS A 63 -2.12 6.93 -0.56
N ALA A 64 -2.30 5.73 -0.01
CA ALA A 64 -2.87 5.57 1.33
C ALA A 64 -1.93 6.19 2.40
N VAL A 65 -0.63 5.94 2.31
CA VAL A 65 0.37 6.50 3.24
C VAL A 65 0.46 8.02 3.13
N PHE A 66 0.46 8.59 1.94
CA PHE A 66 0.45 10.06 1.79
C PHE A 66 -0.79 10.69 2.44
N LYS A 67 -1.94 10.02 2.35
CA LYS A 67 -3.16 10.44 3.04
C LYS A 67 -3.02 10.38 4.57
N ILE A 68 -2.30 9.39 5.10
CA ILE A 68 -1.95 9.32 6.53
C ILE A 68 -1.11 10.54 6.91
N LEU A 69 -0.07 10.84 6.12
CA LEU A 69 0.82 11.98 6.37
C LEU A 69 0.13 13.34 6.24
N GLY A 70 -1.09 13.38 5.70
CA GLY A 70 -1.87 14.60 5.53
C GLY A 70 -1.50 15.39 4.28
N SER A 71 -0.90 14.72 3.28
CA SER A 71 -0.71 15.23 1.92
C SER A 71 -1.93 14.96 1.04
#